data_AF-A0A945TIC1-F1
#
_entry.id   AF-A0A945TIC1-F1
#
_cell.length_a   1.000
_cell.length_b   1.000
_cell.length_c   1.000
_cell.angle_alpha   90.00
_cell.angle_beta   90.00
_cell.angle_gamma   90.00
#
_symmetry.space_group_name_H-M   'P 1'
#
loop_
_entity.id
_entity.type
_entity.pdbx_description
1 polymer ?
#
loop_
_entity_poly.entity_id
_entity_poly.type
_entity_poly.pdbx_seq_one_letter_code
_entity_poly.pdbx_strand_id
1 'polypeptide(L)'
;MKYSLIACLSLALLLCIHSVTASESSTHIERHYEEIPPAPRAQSMATALEKSAGCQSCHTTTDSMTMHESPGVILGCTDCHGGDSSIVASEGDIKNKSLMEQAHVLPSYPDDWHYPHSA
;
A
#
# COMPACT_ATOMS: atom_id res chain seq x y z
N MET A 1 47.10 40.84 5.95
CA MET A 1 46.04 40.53 6.93
C MET A 1 44.63 40.62 6.35
N LYS A 2 44.19 41.74 5.76
CA LYS A 2 42.83 41.90 5.18
C LYS A 2 42.46 40.83 4.13
N TYR A 3 43.34 40.53 3.19
CA TYR A 3 43.09 39.51 2.15
C TYR A 3 42.99 38.08 2.70
N SER A 4 43.73 37.77 3.77
CA SER A 4 43.66 36.46 4.43
C SER A 4 42.37 36.28 5.21
N LEU A 5 41.85 37.37 5.81
CA LEU A 5 40.56 37.34 6.50
C LEU A 5 39.40 37.12 5.51
N ILE A 6 39.46 37.78 4.35
CA ILE A 6 38.46 37.64 3.28
C ILE A 6 38.47 36.23 2.71
N ALA A 7 39.66 35.66 2.46
CA ALA A 7 39.80 34.29 1.95
C ALA A 7 39.30 33.22 2.94
N CYS A 8 39.55 33.40 4.24
CA CYS A 8 38.99 32.51 5.26
C CYS A 8 37.47 32.63 5.36
N LEU A 9 36.92 33.84 5.25
CA LEU A 9 35.46 34.07 5.33
C LEU A 9 34.73 33.46 4.12
N SER A 10 35.29 33.59 2.91
CA SER A 10 34.71 33.01 1.71
C SER A 10 34.79 31.48 1.69
N LEU A 11 35.88 30.90 2.18
CA LEU A 11 36.02 29.44 2.31
C LEU A 11 35.04 28.87 3.35
N ALA A 12 34.85 29.55 4.48
CA ALA A 12 33.88 29.16 5.49
C ALA A 12 32.43 29.21 4.95
N LEU A 13 32.10 30.23 4.16
CA LEU A 13 30.79 30.36 3.53
C LEU A 13 30.53 29.24 2.51
N LEU A 14 31.54 28.89 1.69
CA LEU A 14 31.47 27.76 0.75
C LEU A 14 31.22 26.42 1.47
N LEU A 15 31.84 26.19 2.62
CA LEU A 15 31.65 24.96 3.41
C LEU A 15 30.24 24.84 4.00
N CYS A 16 29.61 25.94 4.42
CA CYS A 16 28.24 25.92 4.96
C CYS A 16 27.15 25.59 3.91
N ILE A 17 27.40 25.82 2.62
CA ILE A 17 26.43 25.53 1.54
C ILE A 17 26.35 24.01 1.25
N HIS A 18 27.38 23.24 1.58
CA HIS A 18 27.43 21.79 1.32
C HIS A 18 26.75 20.94 2.40
N SER A 19 26.29 21.52 3.51
CA SER A 19 25.74 20.77 4.64
C SER A 19 24.21 20.64 4.63
N VAL A 20 23.53 21.04 3.55
CA VAL A 20 22.08 20.81 3.41
C VAL A 20 21.86 19.46 2.71
N THR A 21 22.04 18.37 3.45
CA THR A 21 21.46 17.08 3.08
C THR A 21 20.01 17.09 3.57
N ALA A 22 19.04 17.21 2.67
CA ALA A 22 17.67 16.88 3.01
C ALA A 22 17.62 15.41 3.46
N SER A 23 16.84 15.09 4.49
CA SER A 23 16.48 13.69 4.75
C SER A 23 15.88 13.16 3.46
N GLU A 24 16.52 12.16 2.84
CA GLU A 24 16.03 11.55 1.62
C GLU A 24 14.63 10.99 1.91
N SER A 25 13.59 11.73 1.50
CA SER A 25 12.22 11.25 1.56
C SER A 25 12.07 10.15 0.54
N SER A 26 11.35 9.09 0.91
CA SER A 26 11.00 7.99 0.02
C SER A 26 10.40 8.48 -1.31
N THR A 27 10.66 7.71 -2.38
CA THR A 27 10.21 8.10 -3.72
C THR A 27 8.69 7.95 -3.81
N HIS A 28 7.98 9.04 -4.08
CA HIS A 28 6.55 9.00 -4.38
C HIS A 28 6.32 8.41 -5.78
N ILE A 29 5.45 7.41 -5.87
CA ILE A 29 4.93 6.89 -7.13
C ILE A 29 3.47 7.33 -7.25
N GLU A 30 3.21 8.15 -8.27
CA GLU A 30 1.85 8.57 -8.63
C GLU A 30 0.99 7.34 -8.94
N ARG A 31 -0.17 7.23 -8.28
CA ARG A 31 -1.13 6.15 -8.49
C ARG A 31 -2.53 6.73 -8.52
N HIS A 32 -3.31 6.25 -9.47
CA HIS A 32 -4.75 6.48 -9.48
C HIS A 32 -5.40 5.40 -8.61
N TYR A 33 -6.02 5.82 -7.51
CA TYR A 33 -6.85 4.93 -6.70
C TYR A 33 -8.29 5.10 -7.15
N GLU A 34 -8.92 4.00 -7.53
CA GLU A 34 -10.36 4.01 -7.77
C GLU A 34 -11.08 4.37 -6.47
N GLU A 35 -12.08 5.24 -6.57
CA GLU A 35 -12.95 5.59 -5.45
C GLU A 35 -13.64 4.33 -4.94
N ILE A 36 -13.31 3.91 -3.73
CA ILE A 36 -13.94 2.75 -3.10
C ILE A 36 -15.29 3.22 -2.55
N PRO A 37 -16.43 2.70 -3.04
CA PRO A 37 -17.73 3.09 -2.53
C PRO A 37 -17.83 2.71 -1.04
N PRO A 38 -18.61 3.47 -0.25
CA PRO A 38 -18.84 3.09 1.14
C PRO A 38 -19.46 1.69 1.19
N ALA A 39 -19.06 0.91 2.20
CA ALA A 39 -19.61 -0.41 2.45
C ALA A 39 -21.16 -0.37 2.41
N PRO A 40 -21.80 -1.31 1.71
CA PRO A 40 -23.24 -1.28 1.54
C PRO A 40 -23.93 -1.49 2.89
N ARG A 41 -24.96 -0.70 3.17
CA ARG A 41 -25.81 -0.86 4.36
C ARG A 41 -26.41 -2.27 4.45
N ALA A 42 -26.72 -2.90 3.31
CA ALA A 42 -27.15 -4.28 3.23
C ALA A 42 -26.89 -4.83 1.81
N GLN A 43 -26.57 -6.12 1.72
CA GLN A 43 -26.46 -6.86 0.46
C GLN A 43 -26.78 -8.34 0.68
N SER A 44 -26.84 -9.11 -0.40
CA SER A 44 -27.05 -10.56 -0.33
C SER A 44 -25.76 -11.29 0.05
N MET A 45 -25.88 -12.51 0.59
CA MET A 45 -24.73 -13.38 0.83
C MET A 45 -23.95 -13.67 -0.46
N ALA A 46 -24.64 -13.83 -1.59
CA ALA A 46 -24.01 -14.09 -2.89
C ALA A 46 -23.11 -12.92 -3.32
N THR A 47 -23.59 -11.68 -3.13
CA THR A 47 -22.81 -10.47 -3.43
C THR A 47 -21.58 -10.35 -2.52
N ALA A 48 -21.72 -10.65 -1.24
CA ALA A 48 -20.58 -10.66 -0.31
C ALA A 48 -19.53 -11.71 -0.72
N LEU A 49 -19.96 -12.91 -1.13
CA LEU A 49 -19.06 -13.96 -1.60
C LEU A 49 -18.32 -13.57 -2.88
N GLU A 50 -19.01 -12.94 -3.84
CA GLU A 50 -18.39 -12.43 -5.08
C GLU A 50 -17.29 -11.39 -4.78
N LYS A 51 -17.57 -10.47 -3.86
CA LYS A 51 -16.62 -9.47 -3.36
C LYS A 51 -15.48 -10.04 -2.50
N SER A 52 -15.52 -11.34 -2.20
CA SER A 52 -14.49 -12.05 -1.43
C SER A 52 -13.78 -13.15 -2.23
N ALA A 53 -14.25 -13.46 -3.45
CA ALA A 53 -13.88 -14.69 -4.15
C ALA A 53 -12.37 -14.77 -4.47
N GLY A 54 -11.82 -13.74 -5.12
CA GLY A 54 -10.39 -13.66 -5.42
C GLY A 54 -9.52 -13.60 -4.17
N CYS A 55 -9.92 -12.82 -3.17
CA CYS A 55 -9.17 -12.68 -1.91
C CYS A 55 -8.93 -14.05 -1.24
N GLN A 56 -9.97 -14.89 -1.22
CA GLN A 56 -9.92 -16.20 -0.57
C GLN A 56 -9.17 -17.27 -1.36
N SER A 57 -8.78 -17.00 -2.61
CA SER A 57 -7.89 -17.88 -3.36
C SER A 57 -6.44 -17.84 -2.81
N CYS A 58 -6.03 -16.72 -2.20
CA CYS A 58 -4.76 -16.58 -1.49
C CYS A 58 -4.94 -16.66 0.03
N HIS A 59 -5.93 -15.94 0.56
CA HIS A 59 -6.23 -15.83 1.99
C HIS A 59 -7.25 -16.88 2.41
N THR A 60 -6.81 -18.14 2.40
CA THR A 60 -7.67 -19.30 2.67
C THR A 60 -8.03 -19.48 4.14
N THR A 61 -7.32 -18.79 5.04
CA THR A 61 -7.57 -18.83 6.48
C THR A 61 -8.27 -17.53 6.89
N THR A 62 -9.56 -17.62 7.19
CA THR A 62 -10.37 -16.52 7.73
C THR A 62 -11.36 -17.08 8.75
N ASP A 63 -11.63 -16.33 9.82
CA ASP A 63 -12.57 -16.73 10.86
C ASP A 63 -14.03 -16.61 10.39
N SER A 64 -14.31 -15.73 9.44
CA SER A 64 -15.64 -15.58 8.82
C SER A 64 -15.56 -15.16 7.36
N MET A 65 -16.40 -15.80 6.53
CA MET A 65 -16.56 -15.51 5.10
C MET A 65 -17.09 -14.11 4.81
N THR A 66 -17.70 -13.47 5.82
CA THR A 66 -18.23 -12.09 5.74
C THR A 66 -17.40 -11.09 6.55
N MET A 67 -16.21 -11.49 6.99
CA MET A 67 -15.33 -10.75 7.91
C MET A 67 -15.91 -10.49 9.31
N HIS A 68 -17.16 -10.90 9.56
CA HIS A 68 -17.86 -10.69 10.82
C HIS A 68 -18.52 -11.98 11.31
N GLU A 69 -18.45 -12.25 12.60
CA GLU A 69 -19.14 -13.41 13.22
C GLU A 69 -20.66 -13.21 13.29
N SER A 70 -21.10 -11.96 13.39
CA SER A 70 -22.51 -11.62 13.50
C SER A 70 -23.23 -11.94 12.18
N PRO A 71 -24.21 -12.87 12.17
CA PRO A 71 -24.88 -13.28 10.93
C PRO A 71 -25.74 -12.17 10.31
N GLY A 72 -25.97 -11.07 11.03
CA GLY A 72 -26.64 -9.88 10.51
C GLY A 72 -25.75 -8.95 9.69
N VAL A 73 -24.43 -9.16 9.71
CA VAL A 73 -23.47 -8.33 8.96
C VAL A 73 -22.99 -9.12 7.76
N ILE A 74 -23.44 -8.70 6.58
CA ILE A 74 -23.13 -9.37 5.31
C ILE A 74 -22.26 -8.44 4.47
N LEU A 75 -20.95 -8.54 4.64
CA LEU A 75 -19.94 -7.76 3.91
C LEU A 75 -18.94 -8.70 3.22
N GLY A 76 -18.44 -8.30 2.05
CA GLY A 76 -17.33 -8.97 1.37
C GLY A 76 -15.98 -8.35 1.76
N CYS A 77 -14.88 -9.02 1.43
CA CYS A 77 -13.52 -8.55 1.75
C CYS A 77 -13.29 -7.12 1.23
N THR A 78 -13.65 -6.85 -0.03
CA THR A 78 -13.40 -5.57 -0.68
C THR A 78 -14.30 -4.43 -0.18
N ASP A 79 -15.40 -4.72 0.53
CA ASP A 79 -16.28 -3.67 1.09
C ASP A 79 -15.59 -2.84 2.18
N CYS A 80 -14.55 -3.38 2.83
CA CYS A 80 -13.77 -2.67 3.86
C CYS A 80 -12.26 -2.67 3.61
N HIS A 81 -11.68 -3.73 3.04
CA HIS A 81 -10.24 -3.82 2.81
C HIS A 81 -9.79 -3.26 1.46
N GLY A 82 -10.71 -3.10 0.49
CA GLY A 82 -10.39 -2.73 -0.88
C GLY A 82 -9.70 -3.86 -1.67
N GLY A 83 -9.04 -3.48 -2.76
CA GLY A 83 -8.41 -4.42 -3.71
C GLY A 83 -9.37 -4.94 -4.78
N ASP A 84 -8.88 -5.87 -5.59
CA ASP A 84 -9.63 -6.46 -6.71
C ASP A 84 -9.93 -7.94 -6.45
N SER A 85 -11.18 -8.24 -6.13
CA SER A 85 -11.66 -9.61 -5.88
C SER A 85 -11.85 -10.44 -7.15
N SER A 86 -11.63 -9.88 -8.34
CA SER A 86 -11.64 -10.62 -9.60
C SER A 86 -10.32 -11.36 -9.88
N ILE A 87 -9.25 -10.98 -9.17
CA ILE A 87 -7.93 -11.61 -9.30
C ILE A 87 -7.89 -12.89 -8.45
N VAL A 88 -7.69 -14.03 -9.12
CA VAL A 88 -7.70 -15.36 -8.51
C VAL A 88 -6.33 -16.02 -8.68
N ALA A 89 -5.78 -16.54 -7.59
CA ALA A 89 -4.56 -17.34 -7.58
C ALA A 89 -4.84 -18.82 -7.81
N SER A 90 -3.92 -19.47 -8.52
CA SER A 90 -3.84 -20.93 -8.66
C SER A 90 -2.74 -21.52 -7.77
N GLU A 91 -2.63 -22.84 -7.72
CA GLU A 91 -1.53 -23.51 -7.04
C GLU A 91 -0.18 -23.02 -7.58
N GLY A 92 0.67 -22.51 -6.68
CA GLY A 92 1.99 -21.95 -7.02
C GLY A 92 2.02 -20.42 -7.14
N ASP A 93 0.87 -19.74 -7.21
CA ASP A 93 0.80 -18.29 -7.39
C ASP A 93 1.00 -17.48 -6.09
N ILE A 94 1.05 -18.12 -4.92
CA ILE A 94 1.15 -17.43 -3.62
C ILE A 94 2.37 -16.50 -3.51
N LYS A 95 3.44 -16.76 -4.28
CA LYS A 95 4.64 -15.90 -4.34
C LYS A 95 4.73 -15.05 -5.61
N ASN A 96 3.67 -15.03 -6.42
CA ASN A 96 3.62 -14.27 -7.66
C ASN A 96 3.38 -12.78 -7.36
N LYS A 97 4.47 -12.02 -7.32
CA LYS A 97 4.44 -10.58 -7.03
C LYS A 97 3.54 -9.80 -8.01
N SER A 98 3.52 -10.18 -9.30
CA SER A 98 2.69 -9.49 -10.28
C SER A 98 1.20 -9.72 -10.01
N LEU A 99 0.82 -10.92 -9.57
CA LEU A 99 -0.56 -11.20 -9.19
C LEU A 99 -0.95 -10.45 -7.90
N MET A 100 -0.06 -10.42 -6.91
CA MET A 100 -0.23 -9.63 -5.70
C MET A 100 -0.44 -8.15 -6.01
N GLU A 101 0.36 -7.56 -6.90
CA GLU A 101 0.26 -6.15 -7.27
C GLU A 101 -1.04 -5.81 -8.03
N GLN A 102 -1.61 -6.77 -8.76
CA GLN A 102 -2.92 -6.60 -9.41
C GLN A 102 -4.07 -6.65 -8.40
N ALA A 103 -3.99 -7.53 -7.39
CA ALA A 103 -5.06 -7.74 -6.42
C ALA A 103 -5.09 -6.69 -5.30
N HIS A 104 -3.95 -6.13 -4.90
CA HIS A 104 -3.83 -5.27 -3.72
C HIS A 104 -3.83 -3.77 -4.05
N VAL A 105 -4.28 -2.97 -3.09
CA VAL A 105 -4.07 -1.51 -3.11
C VAL A 105 -2.58 -1.24 -2.84
N LEU A 106 -1.89 -0.63 -3.81
CA LEU A 106 -0.45 -0.40 -3.72
C LEU A 106 -0.10 0.90 -2.99
N PRO A 107 0.93 0.93 -2.14
CA PRO A 107 1.30 2.13 -1.36
C PRO A 107 2.02 3.17 -2.23
N SER A 108 1.61 4.46 -2.15
CA SER A 108 2.24 5.60 -2.84
C SER A 108 3.76 5.71 -2.62
N TYR A 109 4.27 5.22 -1.48
CA TYR A 109 5.69 5.14 -1.14
C TYR A 109 6.09 3.67 -0.93
N PRO A 110 6.39 2.90 -1.99
CA PRO A 110 6.65 1.47 -1.86
C PRO A 110 7.93 1.14 -1.09
N ASP A 111 8.91 2.04 -1.08
CA ASP A 111 10.17 1.85 -0.35
C ASP A 111 9.91 1.79 1.17
N ASP A 112 8.97 2.61 1.67
CA ASP A 112 8.60 2.65 3.09
C ASP A 112 7.79 1.41 3.53
N TRP A 113 7.16 0.73 2.57
CA TRP A 113 6.40 -0.48 2.83
C TRP A 113 7.32 -1.68 3.13
N HIS A 114 8.61 -1.65 2.79
CA HIS A 114 9.57 -2.71 3.11
C HIS A 114 9.12 -4.15 2.76
N TYR A 115 8.43 -4.33 1.62
CA TYR A 115 8.06 -5.67 1.13
C TYR A 115 9.32 -6.56 0.94
N PRO A 116 9.29 -7.85 1.32
CA PRO A 116 8.13 -8.63 1.78
C PRO A 116 7.93 -8.66 3.30
N HIS A 117 8.68 -7.90 4.11
CA HIS A 117 8.58 -8.00 5.56
C HIS A 117 7.29 -7.43 6.15
N SER A 118 6.66 -6.48 5.47
CA SER A 118 5.42 -5.85 5.93
C SER A 118 4.14 -6.40 5.29
N ALA A 119 4.26 -7.44 4.46
CA ALA A 119 3.14 -8.10 3.77
C ALA A 119 2.85 -9.47 4.37
#